data_AF-A0A535M133-F1
#
_entry.id   AF-A0A535M133-F1
#
_cell.length_a   1.000
_cell.length_b   1.000
_cell.length_c   1.000
_cell.angle_alpha   90.00
_cell.angle_beta   90.00
_cell.angle_gamma   90.00
#
_symmetry.space_group_name_H-M   'P 1'
#
loop_
_entity.id
_entity.type
_entity.pdbx_description
1 polymer ?
#
loop_
_entity_poly.entity_id
_entity_poly.type
_entity_poly.pdbx_seq_one_letter_code
_entity_poly.pdbx_strand_id
1 'polypeptide(L)'
;MMDGVGGARDDLSAAPSVDIANGAPTGAGATNEILRTWVDGRDGVNHEHVFVSYSTNGGTTWSAPAATESSGDRGYYSAIAISPQGTDAYLVYNAFTTPLRTDTTSPRTLVGVVKHADIGANGAPGTWSELHRGAPGDPRASSQNNLWLEFLGDYVYAVATSTYGAGVWNDVRNAADCPAIDTWRAAAQMAVQNGTTVPTKPAPEQDCPATFGNSDIFGGSYADPTP
;
A
#
# COMPACT_ATOMS: atom_id res chain seq x y z
N MET A 1 9.31 -9.78 -2.59
CA MET A 1 10.06 -8.73 -1.84
C MET A 1 10.21 -7.58 -2.79
N MET A 2 9.61 -6.45 -2.46
CA MET A 2 9.38 -5.36 -3.43
C MET A 2 10.38 -4.20 -3.26
N ASP A 3 11.09 -4.14 -2.13
CA ASP A 3 11.70 -2.91 -1.66
C ASP A 3 13.19 -3.02 -1.26
N GLY A 4 13.64 -4.09 -0.62
CA GLY A 4 15.02 -4.18 -0.15
C GLY A 4 15.55 -5.61 -0.08
N VAL A 5 16.65 -5.86 0.64
CA VAL A 5 17.07 -7.20 1.09
C VAL A 5 16.69 -7.44 2.56
N GLY A 6 16.61 -6.36 3.35
CA GLY A 6 16.03 -6.31 4.71
C GLY A 6 14.60 -5.79 4.76
N GLY A 7 14.03 -5.43 3.61
CA GLY A 7 12.70 -4.85 3.44
C GLY A 7 11.52 -5.69 3.90
N ALA A 8 10.37 -5.02 3.98
CA ALA A 8 9.13 -5.62 4.44
C ALA A 8 8.66 -6.70 3.43
N ARG A 9 8.05 -7.77 3.95
CA ARG A 9 7.52 -8.84 3.11
C ARG A 9 6.07 -8.53 2.79
N ASP A 10 5.81 -8.38 1.51
CA ASP A 10 4.48 -8.28 0.95
C ASP A 10 3.89 -9.69 0.79
N ASP A 11 3.33 -10.21 1.88
CA ASP A 11 2.73 -11.54 1.94
C ASP A 11 1.37 -11.61 1.24
N LEU A 12 0.74 -10.45 1.00
CA LEU A 12 -0.56 -10.29 0.35
C LEU A 12 -0.50 -9.48 -0.96
N SER A 13 0.65 -9.34 -1.62
CA SER A 13 0.77 -8.56 -2.87
C SER A 13 -0.39 -8.83 -3.85
N ALA A 14 -0.60 -10.11 -4.15
CA ALA A 14 -1.65 -10.57 -5.07
C ALA A 14 -3.05 -10.73 -4.43
N ALA A 15 -3.24 -10.40 -3.15
CA ALA A 15 -4.53 -10.50 -2.50
C ALA A 15 -5.44 -9.33 -2.91
N PRO A 16 -6.59 -9.61 -3.55
CA PRO A 16 -7.43 -8.53 -4.05
C PRO A 16 -8.23 -7.88 -2.92
N SER A 17 -8.28 -6.55 -2.91
CA SER A 17 -9.33 -5.79 -2.25
C SER A 17 -10.50 -5.64 -3.22
N VAL A 18 -11.72 -5.90 -2.76
CA VAL A 18 -12.95 -5.87 -3.56
C VAL A 18 -14.02 -5.08 -2.82
N ASP A 19 -14.76 -4.25 -3.55
CA ASP A 19 -15.95 -3.58 -3.03
C ASP A 19 -17.08 -3.55 -4.07
N ILE A 20 -18.32 -3.38 -3.62
CA ILE A 20 -19.52 -3.45 -4.44
C ILE A 20 -20.49 -2.29 -4.14
N ALA A 21 -21.00 -1.66 -5.21
CA ALA A 21 -22.03 -0.64 -5.15
C ALA A 21 -23.38 -1.27 -4.77
N ASN A 22 -23.57 -1.46 -3.47
CA ASN A 22 -24.66 -2.24 -2.89
C ASN A 22 -25.93 -1.44 -2.56
N GLY A 23 -26.01 -0.16 -2.92
CA GLY A 23 -27.17 0.69 -2.60
C GLY A 23 -27.39 0.91 -1.10
N ALA A 24 -26.36 0.75 -0.27
CA ALA A 24 -26.43 0.98 1.17
C ALA A 24 -27.09 2.32 1.52
N PRO A 25 -27.87 2.36 2.62
CA PRO A 25 -28.04 1.26 3.58
C PRO A 25 -29.20 0.30 3.23
N THR A 26 -29.98 0.56 2.18
CA THR A 26 -31.24 -0.17 1.92
C THR A 26 -31.17 -1.17 0.78
N GLY A 27 -30.18 -1.06 -0.09
CA GLY A 27 -30.12 -1.78 -1.36
C GLY A 27 -30.84 -1.08 -2.52
N ALA A 28 -31.64 -0.04 -2.24
CA ALA A 28 -32.35 0.69 -3.28
C ALA A 28 -31.37 1.42 -4.20
N GLY A 29 -31.50 1.21 -5.51
CA GLY A 29 -30.64 1.85 -6.51
C GLY A 29 -29.24 1.25 -6.66
N ALA A 30 -28.96 0.08 -6.05
CA ALA A 30 -27.69 -0.61 -6.21
C ALA A 30 -27.40 -0.94 -7.68
N THR A 31 -26.27 -0.46 -8.22
CA THR A 31 -25.80 -0.86 -9.55
C THR A 31 -25.20 -2.27 -9.52
N ASN A 32 -24.77 -2.75 -8.35
CA ASN A 32 -24.02 -3.99 -8.15
C ASN A 32 -22.72 -4.05 -8.97
N GLU A 33 -22.18 -2.90 -9.36
CA GLU A 33 -20.84 -2.82 -9.91
C GLU A 33 -19.83 -3.22 -8.84
N ILE A 34 -18.87 -4.03 -9.25
CA ILE A 34 -17.82 -4.55 -8.39
C ILE A 34 -16.49 -3.99 -8.86
N LEU A 35 -15.75 -3.37 -7.96
CA LEU A 35 -14.37 -2.97 -8.20
C LEU A 35 -13.43 -3.92 -7.48
N ARG A 36 -12.27 -4.15 -8.09
CA ARG A 36 -11.17 -4.92 -7.51
C ARG A 36 -9.86 -4.20 -7.72
N THR A 37 -9.03 -4.15 -6.69
CA THR A 37 -7.63 -3.73 -6.79
C THR A 37 -6.68 -4.76 -6.18
N TRP A 38 -5.46 -4.81 -6.70
CA TRP A 38 -4.36 -5.61 -6.18
C TRP A 38 -3.03 -5.01 -6.63
N VAL A 39 -1.94 -5.40 -5.97
CA VAL A 39 -0.58 -5.04 -6.38
C VAL A 39 0.08 -6.24 -7.03
N ASP A 40 0.76 -6.07 -8.15
CA ASP A 40 1.64 -7.14 -8.62
C ASP A 40 2.86 -6.60 -9.38
N GLY A 41 3.94 -7.38 -9.32
CA GLY A 41 5.19 -7.13 -10.03
C GLY A 41 5.35 -7.99 -11.27
N ARG A 42 4.26 -8.29 -12.00
CA ARG A 42 4.31 -9.18 -13.19
C ARG A 42 5.28 -8.68 -14.27
N ASP A 43 5.53 -7.39 -14.32
CA ASP A 43 6.40 -6.72 -15.29
C ASP A 43 7.87 -6.63 -14.81
N GLY A 44 8.18 -7.27 -13.68
CA GLY A 44 9.53 -7.45 -13.18
C GLY A 44 9.90 -6.55 -12.00
N VAL A 45 11.13 -6.68 -11.54
CA VAL A 45 11.67 -5.93 -10.40
C VAL A 45 11.66 -4.44 -10.72
N ASN A 46 11.15 -3.63 -9.80
CA ASN A 46 10.97 -2.18 -9.95
C ASN A 46 9.82 -1.75 -10.88
N HIS A 47 8.95 -2.69 -11.27
CA HIS A 47 7.79 -2.47 -12.11
C HIS A 47 6.52 -3.03 -11.43
N GLU A 48 6.38 -2.75 -10.15
CA GLU A 48 5.21 -3.10 -9.36
C GLU A 48 4.05 -2.12 -9.60
N HIS A 49 2.90 -2.64 -9.99
CA HIS A 49 1.73 -1.85 -10.40
C HIS A 49 0.57 -1.98 -9.40
N VAL A 50 -0.21 -0.91 -9.25
CA VAL A 50 -1.51 -0.93 -8.55
C VAL A 50 -2.59 -1.10 -9.61
N PHE A 51 -3.04 -2.34 -9.79
CA PHE A 51 -4.04 -2.64 -10.80
C PHE A 51 -5.46 -2.43 -10.28
N VAL A 52 -6.34 -1.96 -11.16
CA VAL A 52 -7.79 -1.96 -10.97
C VAL A 52 -8.46 -2.75 -12.09
N SER A 53 -9.50 -3.48 -11.75
CA SER A 53 -10.42 -4.13 -12.68
C SER A 53 -11.84 -4.05 -12.13
N TYR A 54 -12.83 -3.97 -13.02
CA TYR A 54 -14.23 -3.82 -12.63
C TYR A 54 -15.12 -4.85 -13.32
N SER A 55 -16.29 -5.08 -12.73
CA SER A 55 -17.34 -5.95 -13.25
C SER A 55 -18.70 -5.28 -13.13
N THR A 56 -19.44 -5.26 -14.22
CA THR A 56 -20.80 -4.72 -14.30
C THR A 56 -21.87 -5.82 -14.39
N ASN A 57 -21.47 -7.08 -14.24
CA ASN A 57 -22.34 -8.25 -14.39
C ASN A 57 -22.14 -9.26 -13.24
N GLY A 58 -22.01 -8.75 -12.02
CA GLY A 58 -21.94 -9.57 -10.81
C GLY A 58 -20.70 -10.45 -10.73
N GLY A 59 -19.58 -10.01 -11.29
CA GLY A 59 -18.31 -10.74 -11.27
C GLY A 59 -18.17 -11.83 -12.33
N THR A 60 -19.15 -11.97 -13.25
CA THR A 60 -19.12 -12.97 -14.32
C THR A 60 -17.98 -12.72 -15.30
N THR A 61 -17.79 -11.45 -15.69
CA THR A 61 -16.65 -11.00 -16.49
C THR A 61 -16.03 -9.76 -15.86
N TRP A 62 -14.74 -9.57 -16.12
CA TRP A 62 -13.95 -8.48 -15.59
C TRP A 62 -13.29 -7.71 -16.73
N SER A 63 -13.13 -6.40 -16.55
CA SER A 63 -12.31 -5.59 -17.45
C SER A 63 -10.86 -6.09 -17.48
N ALA A 64 -10.13 -5.75 -18.54
CA ALA A 64 -8.67 -5.89 -18.51
C ALA A 64 -8.11 -5.10 -17.31
N PRO A 65 -7.08 -5.61 -16.60
CA PRO A 65 -6.40 -4.86 -15.55
C PRO A 65 -5.82 -3.55 -16.10
N ALA A 66 -6.04 -2.45 -15.40
CA ALA A 66 -5.46 -1.15 -15.70
C ALA A 66 -4.55 -0.71 -14.54
N ALA A 67 -3.32 -0.30 -14.83
CA ALA A 67 -2.42 0.29 -13.84
C ALA A 67 -2.93 1.70 -13.49
N THR A 68 -2.99 2.01 -12.20
CA THR A 68 -3.67 3.22 -11.68
C THR A 68 -2.83 4.03 -10.70
N GLU A 69 -1.63 3.55 -10.36
CA GLU A 69 -0.67 4.29 -9.55
C GLU A 69 -0.26 5.62 -10.21
N SER A 70 0.28 6.54 -9.42
CA SER A 70 0.86 7.78 -9.94
C SER A 70 2.25 7.49 -10.53
N SER A 71 2.72 8.32 -11.47
CA SER A 71 3.99 8.07 -12.17
C SER A 71 5.17 8.01 -11.21
N GLY A 72 5.98 6.95 -11.32
CA GLY A 72 7.16 6.70 -10.48
C GLY A 72 6.87 5.97 -9.17
N ASP A 73 5.60 5.74 -8.84
CA ASP A 73 5.20 4.92 -7.71
C ASP A 73 5.29 3.43 -8.07
N ARG A 74 5.69 2.63 -7.09
CA ARG A 74 5.71 1.16 -7.16
C ARG A 74 4.81 0.62 -6.05
N GLY A 75 3.68 0.04 -6.42
CA GLY A 75 2.65 -0.38 -5.46
C GLY A 75 3.18 -1.39 -4.41
N TYR A 76 2.65 -1.32 -3.20
CA TYR A 76 2.91 -2.29 -2.13
C TYR A 76 1.61 -2.88 -1.57
N TYR A 77 0.75 -2.02 -1.03
CA TYR A 77 -0.61 -2.40 -0.63
C TYR A 77 -1.63 -1.54 -1.33
N SER A 78 -2.83 -2.08 -1.58
CA SER A 78 -3.93 -1.35 -2.20
C SER A 78 -5.28 -1.77 -1.60
N ALA A 79 -6.20 -0.81 -1.50
CA ALA A 79 -7.59 -1.05 -1.16
C ALA A 79 -8.50 -0.11 -1.95
N ILE A 80 -9.64 -0.62 -2.40
CA ILE A 80 -10.61 0.13 -3.19
C ILE A 80 -11.96 0.16 -2.48
N ALA A 81 -12.68 1.26 -2.67
CA ALA A 81 -14.07 1.39 -2.27
C ALA A 81 -14.89 2.02 -3.39
N ILE A 82 -16.16 1.63 -3.49
CA ILE A 82 -17.12 2.19 -4.44
C ILE A 82 -18.32 2.73 -3.65
N SER A 83 -18.75 3.94 -3.99
CA SER A 83 -19.92 4.56 -3.39
C SER A 83 -21.15 3.65 -3.52
N PRO A 84 -22.09 3.69 -2.57
CA PRO A 84 -23.24 2.78 -2.63
C PRO A 84 -24.10 2.96 -3.88
N GLN A 85 -24.10 4.13 -4.51
CA GLN A 85 -24.82 4.43 -5.76
C GLN A 85 -24.03 4.03 -7.02
N GLY A 86 -22.75 3.65 -6.88
CA GLY A 86 -21.89 3.32 -8.01
C GLY A 86 -21.53 4.52 -8.87
N THR A 87 -21.38 5.70 -8.27
CA THR A 87 -21.00 6.95 -8.96
C THR A 87 -19.54 7.33 -8.75
N ASP A 88 -18.96 6.89 -7.63
CA ASP A 88 -17.61 7.24 -7.20
C ASP A 88 -16.80 6.02 -6.79
N ALA A 89 -15.52 6.01 -7.17
CA ALA A 89 -14.52 5.07 -6.70
C ALA A 89 -13.41 5.79 -5.93
N TYR A 90 -12.97 5.20 -4.82
CA TYR A 90 -11.84 5.68 -4.03
C TYR A 90 -10.80 4.55 -3.91
N LEU A 91 -9.54 4.85 -4.24
CA LEU A 91 -8.42 3.93 -4.17
C LEU A 91 -7.38 4.47 -3.18
N VAL A 92 -6.97 3.64 -2.23
CA VAL A 92 -5.89 3.91 -1.30
C VAL A 92 -4.76 2.94 -1.60
N TYR A 93 -3.53 3.41 -1.68
CA TYR A 93 -2.38 2.53 -1.79
C TYR A 93 -1.15 3.08 -1.08
N ASN A 94 -0.29 2.16 -0.65
CA ASN A 94 1.09 2.47 -0.31
C ASN A 94 2.00 2.23 -1.51
N ALA A 95 3.00 3.08 -1.69
CA ALA A 95 3.98 2.93 -2.75
C ALA A 95 5.41 3.24 -2.31
N PHE A 96 6.35 2.48 -2.88
CA PHE A 96 7.75 2.84 -2.88
C PHE A 96 8.07 3.74 -4.07
N THR A 97 8.85 4.79 -3.86
CA THR A 97 9.27 5.73 -4.94
C THR A 97 10.75 5.63 -5.28
N THR A 98 11.46 4.71 -4.62
CA THR A 98 12.86 4.35 -4.89
C THR A 98 12.93 2.92 -5.40
N PRO A 99 13.91 2.56 -6.25
CA PRO A 99 14.14 1.17 -6.64
C PRO A 99 14.45 0.25 -5.46
N LEU A 100 14.31 -1.05 -5.69
CA LEU A 100 14.75 -2.12 -4.80
C LEU A 100 16.22 -1.92 -4.41
N ARG A 101 16.52 -2.09 -3.12
CA ARG A 101 17.89 -2.03 -2.59
C ARG A 101 18.44 -3.43 -2.33
N THR A 102 19.69 -3.64 -2.70
CA THR A 102 20.42 -4.91 -2.44
C THR A 102 21.26 -4.85 -1.17
N ASP A 103 21.11 -3.79 -0.40
CA ASP A 103 21.78 -3.55 0.88
C ASP A 103 20.77 -3.06 1.92
N THR A 104 21.19 -2.96 3.17
CA THR A 104 20.33 -2.56 4.30
C THR A 104 20.47 -1.09 4.68
N THR A 105 21.34 -0.33 4.03
CA THR A 105 21.73 1.04 4.44
C THR A 105 21.27 2.14 3.48
N SER A 106 20.97 1.77 2.23
CA SER A 106 20.52 2.67 1.20
C SER A 106 19.11 3.15 1.52
N PRO A 107 18.86 4.48 1.54
CA PRO A 107 17.55 5.01 1.85
C PRO A 107 16.52 4.57 0.81
N ARG A 108 15.31 4.39 1.32
CA ARG A 108 14.10 4.13 0.53
C ARG A 108 13.03 5.12 0.95
N THR A 109 12.03 5.24 0.10
CA THR A 109 10.93 6.15 0.34
C THR A 109 9.62 5.41 0.19
N LEU A 110 8.80 5.46 1.23
CA LEU A 110 7.41 5.01 1.26
C LEU A 110 6.48 6.23 1.34
N VAL A 111 5.37 6.17 0.61
CA VAL A 111 4.26 7.13 0.68
C VAL A 111 2.92 6.40 0.76
N GLY A 112 1.90 7.07 1.28
CA GLY A 112 0.50 6.70 1.11
C GLY A 112 -0.19 7.64 0.14
N VAL A 113 -1.07 7.11 -0.71
CA VAL A 113 -1.76 7.88 -1.76
C VAL A 113 -3.24 7.54 -1.73
N VAL A 114 -4.08 8.56 -1.93
CA VAL A 114 -5.53 8.40 -2.13
C VAL A 114 -5.91 8.97 -3.49
N LYS A 115 -6.66 8.20 -4.27
CA LYS A 115 -7.16 8.58 -5.59
C LYS A 115 -8.66 8.45 -5.66
N HIS A 116 -9.27 9.20 -6.58
CA HIS A 116 -10.68 9.13 -6.92
C HIS A 116 -10.88 9.03 -8.42
N ALA A 117 -11.96 8.36 -8.82
CA ALA A 117 -12.49 8.37 -10.17
C ALA A 117 -14.01 8.38 -10.13
N ASP A 118 -14.62 9.20 -10.99
CA ASP A 118 -16.04 9.09 -11.33
C ASP A 118 -16.30 7.74 -12.02
N ILE A 119 -17.48 7.19 -11.80
CA ILE A 119 -17.98 6.00 -12.47
C ILE A 119 -19.06 6.43 -13.45
N GLY A 120 -18.82 6.19 -14.74
CA GLY A 120 -19.77 6.54 -15.78
C GLY A 120 -21.04 5.67 -15.73
N ALA A 121 -22.10 6.10 -16.42
CA ALA A 121 -23.38 5.38 -16.47
C ALA A 121 -23.31 3.91 -16.94
N ASN A 122 -22.22 3.51 -17.58
CA ASN A 122 -21.97 2.13 -18.02
C ASN A 122 -21.25 1.28 -16.95
N GLY A 123 -21.01 1.82 -15.76
CA GLY A 123 -20.35 1.16 -14.64
C GLY A 123 -18.85 0.91 -14.87
N ALA A 124 -18.16 1.92 -15.40
CA ALA A 124 -16.72 1.86 -15.61
C ALA A 124 -16.07 3.07 -14.93
N PRO A 125 -15.01 2.87 -14.11
CA PRO A 125 -14.23 3.97 -13.58
C PRO A 125 -13.61 4.81 -14.70
N GLY A 126 -13.69 6.12 -14.55
CA GLY A 126 -13.08 7.11 -15.41
C GLY A 126 -11.58 7.31 -15.14
N THR A 127 -11.13 8.55 -15.33
CA THR A 127 -9.72 8.88 -15.07
C THR A 127 -9.48 9.02 -13.57
N TRP A 128 -8.47 8.33 -13.07
CA TRP A 128 -8.06 8.43 -11.67
C TRP A 128 -7.25 9.71 -11.41
N SER A 129 -7.72 10.52 -10.46
CA SER A 129 -7.04 11.71 -9.97
C SER A 129 -6.52 11.50 -8.54
N GLU A 130 -5.39 12.14 -8.20
CA GLU A 130 -4.83 12.08 -6.85
C GLU A 130 -5.53 13.10 -5.95
N LEU A 131 -6.15 12.63 -4.85
CA LEU A 131 -6.75 13.47 -3.81
C LEU A 131 -5.76 13.75 -2.68
N HIS A 132 -4.84 12.82 -2.42
CA HIS A 132 -3.86 12.94 -1.36
C HIS A 132 -2.57 12.20 -1.69
N ARG A 133 -1.46 12.80 -1.24
CA ARG A 133 -0.17 12.15 -1.12
C ARG A 133 0.45 12.46 0.23
N GLY A 134 0.84 11.41 0.94
CA GLY A 134 1.52 11.48 2.22
C GLY A 134 2.93 12.03 2.08
N ALA A 135 3.45 12.58 3.18
CA ALA A 135 4.86 12.91 3.28
C ALA A 135 5.71 11.64 3.16
N PRO A 136 6.89 11.71 2.52
CA PRO A 136 7.79 10.56 2.40
C PRO A 136 8.34 10.13 3.76
N GLY A 137 8.47 8.83 3.98
CA GLY A 137 9.16 8.24 5.12
C GLY A 137 10.12 7.12 4.71
N ASP A 138 11.13 6.84 5.52
CA ASP A 138 12.10 5.75 5.26
C ASP A 138 11.66 4.45 5.97
N PRO A 139 11.30 3.41 5.20
CA PRO A 139 10.80 2.15 5.75
C PRO A 139 11.85 1.35 6.54
N ARG A 140 13.15 1.66 6.42
CA ARG A 140 14.20 1.07 7.28
C ARG A 140 13.98 1.34 8.76
N ALA A 141 13.30 2.45 9.06
CA ALA A 141 12.95 2.87 10.41
C ALA A 141 11.86 2.03 11.07
N SER A 142 11.29 1.03 10.40
CA SER A 142 10.34 0.08 10.97
C SER A 142 10.92 -1.33 11.07
N SER A 143 10.28 -2.19 11.86
CA SER A 143 10.83 -3.50 12.16
C SER A 143 9.81 -4.53 12.61
N GLN A 144 10.03 -5.78 12.20
CA GLN A 144 9.45 -6.94 12.85
C GLN A 144 9.96 -7.06 14.30
N ASN A 145 9.19 -7.74 15.15
CA ASN A 145 9.57 -7.98 16.56
C ASN A 145 10.89 -8.76 16.72
N ASN A 146 11.25 -9.61 15.76
CA ASN A 146 12.52 -10.35 15.74
C ASN A 146 13.69 -9.54 15.16
N LEU A 147 13.42 -8.31 14.69
CA LEU A 147 14.31 -7.36 14.04
C LEU A 147 14.78 -7.74 12.63
N TRP A 148 14.55 -8.97 12.18
CA TRP A 148 15.17 -9.55 10.99
C TRP A 148 14.89 -8.76 9.71
N LEU A 149 13.66 -8.25 9.60
CA LEU A 149 13.18 -7.48 8.47
C LEU A 149 12.42 -6.27 8.96
N GLU A 150 12.20 -5.35 8.05
CA GLU A 150 11.25 -4.25 8.21
C GLU A 150 9.82 -4.77 8.29
N PHE A 151 8.94 -3.97 8.89
CA PHE A 151 7.52 -4.27 8.99
C PHE A 151 6.72 -2.97 8.94
N LEU A 152 5.91 -2.81 7.90
CA LEU A 152 5.11 -1.60 7.70
C LEU A 152 3.74 -1.67 8.40
N GLY A 153 3.28 -2.87 8.76
CA GLY A 153 1.91 -3.09 9.21
C GLY A 153 1.06 -3.76 8.13
N ASP A 154 -0.13 -4.22 8.53
CA ASP A 154 -1.15 -4.83 7.68
C ASP A 154 -2.52 -4.24 8.10
N TYR A 155 -3.36 -3.67 7.25
CA TYR A 155 -3.28 -3.38 5.81
C TYR A 155 -3.69 -1.92 5.56
N VAL A 156 -3.75 -1.49 4.30
CA VAL A 156 -4.47 -0.26 3.91
C VAL A 156 -5.96 -0.56 3.74
N TYR A 157 -6.82 0.44 3.92
CA TYR A 157 -8.27 0.27 3.75
C TYR A 157 -8.92 1.53 3.19
N ALA A 158 -9.99 1.35 2.41
CA ALA A 158 -10.83 2.41 1.88
C ALA A 158 -12.29 2.13 2.21
N VAL A 159 -13.08 3.19 2.36
CA VAL A 159 -14.55 3.15 2.45
C VAL A 159 -15.12 4.31 1.64
N ALA A 160 -16.30 4.13 1.06
CA ALA A 160 -16.99 5.15 0.29
C ALA A 160 -18.42 5.35 0.77
N THR A 161 -18.85 6.60 0.79
CA THR A 161 -20.24 7.02 1.00
C THR A 161 -20.79 7.60 -0.30
N SER A 162 -22.01 8.11 -0.26
CA SER A 162 -22.62 8.82 -1.40
C SER A 162 -22.03 10.20 -1.70
N THR A 163 -21.13 10.71 -0.86
CA THR A 163 -20.63 12.11 -0.97
C THR A 163 -19.14 12.28 -0.66
N TYR A 164 -18.51 11.25 -0.08
CA TYR A 164 -17.10 11.28 0.29
C TYR A 164 -16.57 9.86 0.46
N GLY A 165 -15.26 9.70 0.29
CA GLY A 165 -14.52 8.50 0.64
C GLY A 165 -13.59 8.74 1.82
N ALA A 166 -13.17 7.67 2.49
CA ALA A 166 -12.13 7.72 3.49
C ALA A 166 -11.12 6.60 3.28
N GLY A 167 -9.88 6.87 3.65
CA GLY A 167 -8.77 5.95 3.45
C GLY A 167 -7.81 5.96 4.64
N VAL A 168 -7.24 4.79 4.94
CA VAL A 168 -6.15 4.62 5.90
C VAL A 168 -5.00 3.84 5.29
N TRP A 169 -3.77 4.20 5.64
CA TRP A 169 -2.55 3.57 5.11
C TRP A 169 -1.44 3.51 6.16
N ASN A 170 -0.46 2.64 5.92
CA ASN A 170 0.75 2.54 6.75
C ASN A 170 1.72 3.65 6.39
N ASP A 171 2.29 4.32 7.40
CA ASP A 171 3.13 5.49 7.20
C ASP A 171 4.31 5.51 8.18
N VAL A 172 5.48 5.85 7.66
CA VAL A 172 6.74 5.85 8.43
C VAL A 172 7.41 7.21 8.41
N ARG A 173 6.68 8.29 8.06
CA ARG A 173 7.23 9.66 7.99
C ARG A 173 7.78 10.17 9.33
N ASN A 174 7.26 9.65 10.44
CA ASN A 174 7.66 10.04 11.80
C ASN A 174 8.69 9.09 12.42
N ALA A 175 9.04 8.00 11.71
CA ALA A 175 10.01 7.03 12.18
C ALA A 175 11.44 7.51 11.89
N ALA A 176 12.37 7.17 12.78
CA ALA A 176 13.79 7.42 12.56
C ALA A 176 14.53 6.11 12.36
N ASP A 177 15.37 6.09 11.32
CA ASP A 177 16.23 4.97 10.98
C ASP A 177 17.18 4.62 12.13
N CYS A 178 17.51 3.33 12.26
CA CYS A 178 18.43 2.82 13.26
C CYS A 178 19.63 2.13 12.60
N PRO A 179 20.77 2.84 12.42
CA PRO A 179 21.95 2.28 11.76
C PRO A 179 22.51 1.00 12.40
N ALA A 180 22.33 0.83 13.71
CA ALA A 180 22.72 -0.39 14.42
C ALA A 180 21.91 -1.62 13.92
N ILE A 181 20.62 -1.43 13.67
CA ILE A 181 19.74 -2.47 13.11
C ILE A 181 20.11 -2.76 11.66
N ASP A 182 20.36 -1.74 10.85
CA ASP A 182 20.79 -1.93 9.46
C ASP A 182 22.09 -2.74 9.36
N THR A 183 23.07 -2.39 10.20
CA THR A 183 24.35 -3.10 10.30
C THR A 183 24.15 -4.55 10.73
N TRP A 184 23.33 -4.78 11.76
CA TRP A 184 23.04 -6.12 12.23
C TRP A 184 22.28 -6.95 11.18
N ARG A 185 21.27 -6.39 10.50
CA ARG A 185 20.51 -7.08 9.45
C ARG A 185 21.44 -7.54 8.32
N ALA A 186 22.37 -6.69 7.87
CA ALA A 186 23.37 -7.08 6.86
C ALA A 186 24.23 -8.25 7.35
N ALA A 187 24.78 -8.16 8.56
CA ALA A 187 25.65 -9.20 9.12
C ALA A 187 24.89 -10.51 9.37
N ALA A 188 23.64 -10.43 9.81
CA ALA A 188 22.77 -11.57 10.08
C ALA A 188 22.41 -12.33 8.80
N GLN A 189 22.08 -11.61 7.72
CA GLN A 189 21.83 -12.21 6.41
C GLN A 189 23.08 -12.91 5.86
N MET A 190 24.24 -12.27 5.95
CA MET A 190 25.52 -12.86 5.56
C MET A 190 25.85 -14.13 6.37
N ALA A 191 25.58 -14.11 7.68
CA ALA A 191 25.83 -15.27 8.54
C ALA A 191 24.96 -16.47 8.12
N VAL A 192 23.68 -16.26 7.82
CA VAL A 192 22.79 -17.31 7.33
C VAL A 192 23.25 -17.85 5.98
N GLN A 193 23.62 -16.99 5.04
CA GLN A 193 24.12 -17.41 3.73
C GLN A 193 25.40 -18.25 3.83
N ASN A 194 26.28 -17.93 4.77
CA ASN A 194 27.55 -18.61 4.97
C ASN A 194 27.48 -19.78 5.97
N GLY A 195 26.31 -20.04 6.58
CA GLY A 195 26.16 -21.06 7.61
C GLY A 195 26.95 -20.79 8.90
N THR A 196 27.21 -19.52 9.23
CA THR A 196 27.92 -19.11 10.45
C THR A 196 26.95 -18.62 11.52
N THR A 197 27.47 -18.36 12.73
CA THR A 197 26.68 -17.85 13.84
C THR A 197 26.17 -16.44 13.55
N VAL A 198 24.85 -16.26 13.66
CA VAL A 198 24.20 -14.94 13.58
C VAL A 198 24.69 -14.06 14.74
N PRO A 199 25.15 -12.82 14.48
CA PRO A 199 25.56 -11.90 15.54
C PRO A 199 24.42 -11.56 16.51
N THR A 200 24.78 -11.20 17.74
CA THR A 200 23.82 -10.70 18.72
C THR A 200 23.09 -9.48 18.19
N LYS A 201 21.76 -9.49 18.30
CA LYS A 201 20.91 -8.37 17.88
C LYS A 201 21.13 -7.13 18.76
N PRO A 202 21.09 -5.91 18.19
CA PRO A 202 21.00 -4.67 18.96
C PRO A 202 19.78 -4.70 19.87
N ALA A 203 19.85 -3.95 20.95
CA ALA A 203 18.74 -3.73 21.85
C ALA A 203 18.13 -2.36 21.52
N PRO A 204 16.97 -2.32 20.81
CA PRO A 204 16.46 -1.08 20.23
C PRO A 204 16.26 0.05 21.26
N GLU A 205 15.95 -0.30 22.49
CA GLU A 205 15.72 0.66 23.57
C GLU A 205 17.00 1.38 24.05
N GLN A 206 18.19 0.85 23.76
CA GLN A 206 19.48 1.52 24.00
C GLN A 206 20.15 2.00 22.71
N ASP A 207 20.00 1.25 21.62
CA ASP A 207 20.81 1.41 20.41
C ASP A 207 20.13 2.23 19.30
N CYS A 208 18.82 2.49 19.40
CA CYS A 208 18.05 3.17 18.36
C CYS A 208 17.47 4.51 18.83
N PRO A 209 17.14 5.42 17.88
CA PRO A 209 16.35 6.61 18.20
C PRO A 209 15.00 6.23 18.83
N ALA A 210 14.46 7.11 19.69
CA ALA A 210 13.20 6.87 20.38
C ALA A 210 11.98 6.68 19.46
N THR A 211 12.08 7.09 18.19
CA THR A 211 11.05 6.93 17.17
C THR A 211 11.30 5.77 16.20
N PHE A 212 12.33 4.94 16.43
CA PHE A 212 12.50 3.71 15.66
C PHE A 212 11.34 2.75 15.96
N GLY A 213 10.78 2.17 14.90
CA GLY A 213 9.60 1.30 14.98
C GLY A 213 8.26 2.02 14.85
N ASN A 214 8.23 3.36 14.72
CA ASN A 214 7.00 4.12 14.53
C ASN A 214 6.40 3.92 13.12
N SER A 215 5.78 2.76 12.89
CA SER A 215 4.87 2.59 11.75
C SER A 215 3.48 3.02 12.19
N ASP A 216 3.07 4.21 11.76
CA ASP A 216 1.81 4.83 12.10
C ASP A 216 0.72 4.44 11.10
N ILE A 217 -0.55 4.47 11.53
CA ILE A 217 -1.70 4.47 10.61
C ILE A 217 -2.10 5.93 10.39
N PHE A 218 -1.91 6.41 9.17
CA PHE A 218 -2.43 7.70 8.73
C PHE A 218 -3.73 7.52 7.95
N GLY A 219 -4.54 8.57 7.91
CA GLY A 219 -5.81 8.51 7.20
C GLY A 219 -6.44 9.87 6.98
N GLY A 220 -7.48 9.88 6.16
CA GLY A 220 -8.27 11.07 5.88
C GLY A 220 -9.61 10.73 5.25
N SER A 221 -10.53 11.70 5.28
CA SER A 221 -11.76 11.69 4.51
C SER A 221 -11.70 12.76 3.43
N TYR A 222 -12.18 12.44 2.24
CA TYR A 222 -12.08 13.27 1.06
C TYR A 222 -13.46 13.35 0.40
N ALA A 223 -13.98 14.56 0.28
CA ALA A 223 -15.22 14.79 -0.45
C ALA A 223 -15.06 14.38 -1.92
N ASP A 224 -16.17 14.02 -2.55
CA ASP A 224 -16.25 13.88 -3.98
C ASP A 224 -15.84 15.23 -4.65
N PRO A 225 -14.77 15.25 -5.48
CA PRO A 225 -14.33 16.46 -6.17
C PRO A 225 -15.27 16.87 -7.32
N THR A 226 -16.19 16.00 -7.74
CA THR A 226 -17.07 16.15 -8.92
C THR A 226 -18.55 15.76 -8.65
N PRO A 227 -19.25 16.45 -7.71
CA PRO A 227 -20.61 16.08 -7.28
C PRO A 227 -21.74 16.37 -8.27
#